data_AF-A0A254QN41-F1
#
_entry.id   AF-A0A254QN41-F1
#
_cell.length_a   1.000
_cell.length_b   1.000
_cell.length_c   1.000
_cell.angle_alpha   90.00
_cell.angle_beta   90.00
_cell.angle_gamma   90.00
#
_symmetry.space_group_name_H-M   'P 1'
#
loop_
_entity.id
_entity.type
_entity.pdbx_description
1 polymer ?
#
loop_
_entity_poly.entity_id
_entity_poly.type
_entity_poly.pdbx_seq_one_letter_code
_entity_poly.pdbx_strand_id
1 'polypeptide(L)'
;MYKRQVWTSLLAHWERLGMIWSLTPAASFSVIGEVARTICLRIGIAWLALAAVDYMFQRQQVLKQLKMTKEEVKQEYKDSETSPELKGAMARRRRQIMKMRTSEAVRSADVIITNPTHFAVAIQYQANKHHAPIVVAKGVDHLALKIREMATQSKVPIVENVPLARALYKECEIGDFVPRELFAGVAEVLAYVYRSVKKARR
;
A
#
# COMPACT_ATOMS: atom_id res chain seq x y z
N MET A 1 -3.80 -55.60 11.35
CA MET A 1 -4.54 -55.79 10.08
C MET A 1 -3.66 -56.33 8.95
N TYR A 2 -2.47 -55.77 8.71
CA TYR A 2 -1.54 -56.22 7.66
C TYR A 2 -1.10 -57.69 7.73
N LYS A 3 -0.79 -58.21 8.92
CA LYS A 3 -0.40 -59.63 9.10
C LYS A 3 -1.45 -60.59 8.53
N ARG A 4 -2.75 -60.28 8.68
CA ARG A 4 -3.84 -61.15 8.24
C ARG A 4 -3.98 -61.20 6.71
N GLN A 5 -3.79 -60.07 6.02
CA GLN A 5 -3.83 -60.02 4.54
C GLN A 5 -2.64 -60.70 3.86
N VAL A 6 -1.45 -60.58 4.47
CA VAL A 6 -0.24 -61.26 4.00
C VAL A 6 -0.38 -62.77 4.19
N TRP A 7 -0.84 -63.22 5.36
CA TRP A 7 -1.10 -64.64 5.63
C TRP A 7 -2.15 -65.26 4.72
N THR A 8 -3.27 -64.57 4.46
CA THR A 8 -4.30 -65.07 3.53
C THR A 8 -3.81 -65.12 2.08
N SER A 9 -2.91 -64.21 1.69
CA SER A 9 -2.34 -64.22 0.33
C SER A 9 -1.29 -65.32 0.17
N LEU A 10 -0.52 -65.64 1.21
CA LEU A 10 0.43 -66.74 1.21
C LEU A 10 -0.26 -68.11 1.16
N LEU A 11 -1.32 -68.31 1.95
CA LEU A 11 -2.13 -69.53 1.94
C LEU A 11 -2.85 -69.75 0.59
N ALA A 12 -3.31 -68.66 -0.05
CA ALA A 12 -3.99 -68.74 -1.35
C ALA A 12 -3.07 -69.14 -2.52
N HIS A 13 -1.74 -68.97 -2.38
CA HIS A 13 -0.77 -69.31 -3.40
C HIS A 13 0.08 -70.54 -3.03
N TRP A 14 -0.18 -71.18 -1.90
CA TRP A 14 0.58 -72.33 -1.40
C TRP A 14 0.59 -73.50 -2.40
N GLU A 15 -0.53 -73.78 -3.07
CA GLU A 15 -0.60 -74.84 -4.09
C GLU A 15 0.15 -74.46 -5.39
N ARG A 16 0.11 -73.18 -5.77
CA ARG A 16 0.83 -72.67 -6.96
C ARG A 16 2.34 -72.64 -6.73
N LEU A 17 2.79 -72.36 -5.51
CA LEU A 17 4.20 -72.40 -5.11
C LEU A 17 4.73 -73.84 -5.07
N GLY A 18 3.89 -74.83 -4.73
CA GLY A 18 4.23 -76.26 -4.80
C GLY A 18 4.44 -76.79 -6.22
N MET A 19 3.71 -76.25 -7.20
CA MET A 19 3.84 -76.63 -8.62
C MET A 19 5.11 -76.10 -9.32
N ILE A 20 5.82 -75.14 -8.70
CA ILE A 20 7.05 -74.53 -9.27
C ILE A 20 8.19 -75.56 -9.37
N TRP A 21 8.19 -76.60 -8.54
CA TRP A 21 9.21 -77.65 -8.55
C TRP A 21 9.20 -78.50 -9.83
N SER A 22 8.07 -78.54 -10.55
CA SER A 22 7.88 -79.37 -11.76
C SER A 22 7.80 -78.56 -13.07
N LEU A 23 8.00 -77.24 -13.03
CA LEU A 23 7.84 -76.34 -14.18
C LEU A 23 9.19 -75.87 -14.76
N THR A 24 9.21 -75.55 -16.06
CA THR A 24 10.41 -75.00 -16.71
C THR A 24 10.75 -73.61 -16.15
N PRO A 25 12.04 -73.21 -16.09
CA PRO A 25 12.46 -71.93 -15.49
C PRO A 25 11.72 -70.70 -16.05
N ALA A 26 11.36 -70.74 -17.34
CA ALA A 26 10.60 -69.67 -18.00
C ALA A 26 9.14 -69.56 -17.50
N ALA A 27 8.48 -70.68 -17.21
CA ALA A 27 7.11 -70.70 -16.69
C ALA A 27 7.05 -70.32 -15.20
N SER A 28 8.09 -70.61 -14.42
CA SER A 28 8.16 -70.22 -13.01
C SER A 28 8.26 -68.69 -12.84
N PHE A 29 8.93 -68.00 -13.75
CA PHE A 29 9.08 -66.55 -13.70
C PHE A 29 7.75 -65.81 -13.91
N SER A 30 6.90 -66.29 -14.82
CA SER A 30 5.59 -65.66 -15.09
C SER A 30 4.64 -65.78 -13.90
N VAL A 31 4.61 -66.95 -13.24
CA VAL A 31 3.79 -67.18 -12.03
C VAL A 31 4.27 -66.28 -10.88
N ILE A 32 5.57 -66.20 -10.62
CA ILE A 32 6.12 -65.33 -9.56
C ILE A 32 5.77 -63.86 -9.83
N GLY A 33 5.89 -63.40 -11.07
CA GLY A 33 5.53 -62.04 -11.47
C GLY A 33 4.04 -61.73 -11.22
N GLU A 34 3.15 -62.67 -11.52
CA GLU A 34 1.70 -62.51 -11.30
C GLU A 34 1.35 -62.42 -9.81
N VAL A 35 1.97 -63.26 -8.97
CA VAL A 35 1.79 -63.23 -7.51
C VAL A 35 2.33 -61.93 -6.92
N ALA A 36 3.53 -61.51 -7.32
CA ALA A 36 4.13 -60.26 -6.87
C ALA A 36 3.25 -59.05 -7.25
N ARG A 37 2.77 -58.99 -8.50
CA ARG A 37 1.85 -57.94 -8.97
C ARG A 37 0.59 -57.87 -8.13
N THR A 38 -0.01 -59.02 -7.82
CA THR A 38 -1.25 -59.10 -7.04
C THR A 38 -1.05 -58.62 -5.61
N ILE A 39 0.06 -58.99 -4.98
CA ILE A 39 0.39 -58.55 -3.61
C ILE A 39 0.67 -57.04 -3.60
N CYS A 40 1.48 -56.53 -4.54
CA CYS A 40 1.79 -55.11 -4.65
C CYS A 40 0.54 -54.26 -4.83
N LEU A 41 -0.38 -54.67 -5.71
CA LEU A 41 -1.63 -53.95 -5.93
C LEU A 41 -2.52 -53.95 -4.68
N ARG A 42 -2.64 -55.09 -3.98
CA ARG A 42 -3.44 -55.18 -2.74
C ARG A 42 -2.88 -54.31 -1.63
N ILE A 43 -1.55 -54.32 -1.44
CA ILE A 43 -0.88 -53.47 -0.46
C ILE A 43 -1.02 -51.99 -0.86
N GLY A 44 -0.81 -51.65 -2.13
CA GLY A 44 -0.97 -50.28 -2.64
C GLY A 44 -2.37 -49.72 -2.41
N ILE A 45 -3.41 -50.50 -2.70
CA ILE A 45 -4.81 -50.09 -2.44
C ILE A 45 -5.06 -49.92 -0.94
N ALA A 46 -4.55 -50.82 -0.09
CA ALA A 46 -4.71 -50.70 1.36
C ALA A 46 -4.01 -49.44 1.91
N TRP A 47 -2.82 -49.11 1.41
CA TRP A 47 -2.09 -47.90 1.78
C TRP A 47 -2.76 -46.63 1.27
N LEU A 48 -3.27 -46.63 0.04
CA LEU A 48 -4.04 -45.52 -0.51
C LEU A 48 -5.31 -45.25 0.33
N ALA A 49 -6.00 -46.30 0.75
CA ALA A 49 -7.18 -46.17 1.60
C ALA A 49 -6.85 -45.51 2.95
N LEU A 50 -5.74 -45.91 3.59
CA LEU A 50 -5.29 -45.27 4.83
C LEU A 50 -4.86 -43.83 4.63
N ALA A 51 -4.06 -43.55 3.60
CA ALA A 51 -3.61 -42.19 3.29
C ALA A 51 -4.79 -41.25 3.03
N ALA A 52 -5.85 -41.74 2.36
CA ALA A 52 -7.07 -40.97 2.15
C ALA A 52 -7.79 -40.62 3.47
N VAL A 53 -7.86 -41.58 4.41
CA VAL A 53 -8.44 -41.36 5.73
C VAL A 53 -7.61 -40.33 6.53
N ASP A 54 -6.30 -40.50 6.58
CA ASP A 54 -5.39 -39.59 7.28
C ASP A 54 -5.48 -38.16 6.72
N TYR A 55 -5.51 -38.02 5.39
CA TYR A 55 -5.67 -36.73 4.73
C TYR A 55 -7.00 -36.05 5.06
N MET A 56 -8.11 -36.81 5.11
CA MET A 56 -9.41 -36.26 5.51
C MET A 56 -9.40 -35.72 6.94
N PHE A 57 -8.77 -36.43 7.88
CA PHE A 57 -8.65 -35.98 9.26
C PHE A 57 -7.79 -34.71 9.37
N GLN A 58 -6.61 -34.69 8.74
CA GLN A 58 -5.73 -33.53 8.75
C GLN A 58 -6.41 -32.29 8.15
N ARG A 59 -7.08 -32.44 7.00
CA ARG A 59 -7.80 -31.34 6.36
C ARG A 59 -8.86 -30.74 7.27
N GLN A 60 -9.62 -31.57 8.00
CA GLN A 60 -10.60 -31.09 8.95
C GLN A 60 -9.98 -30.33 10.13
N GLN A 61 -8.82 -30.78 10.63
CA GLN A 61 -8.14 -30.08 11.73
C GLN A 61 -7.60 -28.73 11.31
N VAL A 62 -6.95 -28.64 10.13
CA VAL A 62 -6.45 -27.37 9.58
C VAL A 62 -7.61 -26.38 9.38
N LEU A 63 -8.72 -26.84 8.81
CA LEU A 63 -9.91 -26.00 8.65
C LEU A 63 -10.56 -25.58 9.98
N LYS A 64 -10.32 -26.29 11.08
CA LYS A 64 -10.76 -25.88 12.41
C LYS A 64 -9.81 -24.86 13.04
N GLN A 65 -8.50 -25.01 12.84
CA GLN A 65 -7.49 -24.08 13.34
C GLN A 65 -7.52 -22.72 12.63
N LEU A 66 -7.85 -22.71 11.34
CA LEU A 66 -8.00 -21.47 10.56
C LEU A 66 -9.29 -20.70 10.86
N LYS A 67 -10.19 -21.25 11.68
CA LYS A 67 -11.40 -20.53 12.09
C LYS A 67 -11.05 -19.66 13.29
N MET A 68 -11.20 -18.35 13.10
CA MET A 68 -11.19 -17.41 14.21
C MET A 68 -12.36 -17.68 15.15
N THR A 69 -12.12 -17.56 16.44
CA THR A 69 -13.18 -17.61 17.44
C THR A 69 -14.03 -16.33 17.37
N LYS A 70 -15.29 -16.41 17.83
CA LYS A 70 -16.17 -15.23 17.90
C LYS A 70 -15.57 -14.13 18.79
N GLU A 71 -14.74 -14.51 19.76
CA GLU A 71 -14.03 -13.60 20.65
C GLU A 71 -12.86 -12.93 19.93
N GLU A 72 -12.03 -13.67 19.21
CA GLU A 72 -10.94 -13.11 18.38
C GLU A 72 -11.46 -12.15 17.31
N VAL A 73 -12.53 -12.51 16.60
CA VAL A 73 -13.16 -11.60 15.60
C VAL A 73 -13.65 -10.32 16.28
N LYS A 74 -14.29 -10.42 17.45
CA LYS A 74 -14.79 -9.25 18.18
C LYS A 74 -13.65 -8.38 18.72
N GLN A 75 -12.52 -8.98 19.07
CA GLN A 75 -11.31 -8.28 19.52
C GLN A 75 -10.65 -7.55 18.34
N GLU A 76 -10.46 -8.22 17.20
CA GLU A 76 -9.91 -7.60 15.97
C GLU A 76 -10.77 -6.42 15.50
N TYR A 77 -12.10 -6.55 15.55
CA TYR A 77 -13.01 -5.44 15.21
C TYR A 77 -12.87 -4.23 16.16
N LYS A 78 -12.63 -4.48 17.45
CA LYS A 78 -12.42 -3.40 18.44
C LYS A 78 -11.05 -2.75 18.31
N ASP A 79 -10.02 -3.53 17.99
CA ASP A 79 -8.64 -3.04 17.88
C ASP A 79 -8.38 -2.35 16.53
N SER A 80 -9.15 -2.69 15.49
CA SER A 80 -9.03 -2.09 14.14
C SER A 80 -9.75 -0.75 14.01
N GLU A 81 -10.77 -0.47 14.82
CA GLU A 81 -11.45 0.83 14.82
C GLU A 81 -10.74 1.80 15.76
N THR A 82 -9.89 2.66 15.20
CA THR A 82 -9.48 3.90 15.87
C THR A 82 -10.75 4.61 16.30
N SER A 83 -10.94 4.88 17.60
CA SER A 83 -12.26 5.26 18.13
C SER A 83 -12.90 6.37 17.28
N PRO A 84 -14.20 6.29 16.95
CA PRO A 84 -14.86 7.23 16.03
C PRO A 84 -14.66 8.69 16.44
N GLU A 85 -14.60 8.93 17.75
CA GLU A 85 -14.29 10.23 18.35
C GLU A 85 -12.87 10.70 18.03
N LEU A 86 -11.86 9.83 18.16
CA LEU A 86 -10.47 10.14 17.82
C LEU A 86 -10.29 10.37 16.32
N LYS A 87 -10.91 9.56 15.46
CA LYS A 87 -10.87 9.74 14.00
C LYS A 87 -11.52 11.06 13.58
N GLY A 88 -12.67 11.39 14.17
CA GLY A 88 -13.37 12.65 13.95
C GLY A 88 -12.59 13.86 14.48
N ALA A 89 -11.99 13.76 15.67
CA ALA A 89 -11.15 14.79 16.25
C ALA A 89 -9.88 15.05 15.42
N MET A 90 -9.22 14.00 14.94
CA MET A 90 -8.05 14.12 14.07
C MET A 90 -8.40 14.76 12.73
N ALA A 91 -9.52 14.38 12.11
CA ALA A 91 -9.99 14.99 10.87
C ALA A 91 -10.36 16.48 11.04
N ARG A 92 -11.06 16.83 12.12
CA ARG A 92 -11.40 18.23 12.46
C ARG A 92 -10.15 19.05 12.72
N ARG A 93 -9.19 18.52 13.48
CA ARG A 93 -7.92 19.18 13.80
C ARG A 93 -7.04 19.38 12.56
N ARG A 94 -6.92 18.38 11.68
CA ARG A 94 -6.22 18.52 10.39
C ARG A 94 -6.86 19.63 9.53
N ARG A 95 -8.19 19.65 9.43
CA ARG A 95 -8.92 20.69 8.68
C ARG A 95 -8.73 22.08 9.29
N GLN A 96 -8.75 22.23 10.61
CA GLN A 96 -8.53 23.51 11.28
C GLN A 96 -7.09 24.02 11.11
N ILE A 97 -6.09 23.15 11.26
CA ILE A 97 -4.68 23.52 11.05
C ILE A 97 -4.44 23.98 9.61
N MET A 98 -5.01 23.28 8.63
CA MET A 98 -4.94 23.67 7.22
C MET A 98 -5.71 24.97 6.93
N LYS A 99 -6.86 25.22 7.57
CA LYS A 99 -7.65 26.45 7.34
C LYS A 99 -7.05 27.68 8.01
N MET A 100 -6.53 27.56 9.23
CA MET A 100 -6.02 28.70 10.00
C MET A 100 -4.65 29.16 9.53
N ARG A 101 -3.74 28.23 9.16
CA ARG A 101 -2.37 28.60 8.78
C ARG A 101 -2.27 29.18 7.37
N THR A 102 -3.06 28.71 6.40
CA THR A 102 -2.96 29.22 5.02
C THR A 102 -3.50 30.64 4.88
N SER A 103 -4.56 31.00 5.60
CA SER A 103 -5.11 32.37 5.53
C SER A 103 -4.16 33.41 6.12
N GLU A 104 -3.59 33.13 7.30
CA GLU A 104 -2.59 34.00 7.93
C GLU A 104 -1.31 34.07 7.09
N ALA A 105 -0.84 32.92 6.57
CA ALA A 105 0.33 32.88 5.70
C ALA A 105 0.12 33.72 4.42
N VAL A 106 -1.04 33.58 3.77
CA VAL A 106 -1.39 34.38 2.58
C VAL A 106 -1.46 35.86 2.92
N ARG A 107 -2.09 36.24 4.04
CA ARG A 107 -2.14 37.64 4.48
C ARG A 107 -0.75 38.23 4.75
N SER A 108 0.20 37.41 5.18
CA SER A 108 1.58 37.83 5.44
C SER A 108 2.48 37.86 4.19
N ALA A 109 1.99 37.36 3.05
CA ALA A 109 2.75 37.31 1.81
C ALA A 109 2.84 38.69 1.15
N ASP A 110 3.98 38.96 0.51
CA ASP A 110 4.20 40.20 -0.24
C ASP A 110 3.65 40.09 -1.67
N VAL A 111 3.67 38.88 -2.24
CA VAL A 111 3.16 38.59 -3.58
C VAL A 111 2.72 37.14 -3.71
N ILE A 112 1.71 36.89 -4.55
CA ILE A 112 1.31 35.55 -4.97
C ILE A 112 1.61 35.38 -6.46
N ILE A 113 2.40 34.36 -6.79
CA ILE A 113 2.75 33.99 -8.16
C ILE A 113 1.83 32.86 -8.59
N THR A 114 1.12 33.05 -9.71
CA THR A 114 0.08 32.11 -10.16
C THR A 114 0.35 31.56 -11.56
N ASN A 115 -0.05 30.31 -11.77
CA ASN A 115 -0.43 29.72 -13.06
C ASN A 115 -1.96 29.62 -13.04
N PRO A 116 -2.71 30.38 -13.87
CA PRO A 116 -4.10 30.77 -13.64
C PRO A 116 -5.05 29.69 -13.11
N THR A 117 -4.94 28.47 -13.62
CA THR A 117 -5.85 27.36 -13.28
C THR A 117 -5.24 26.28 -12.40
N HIS A 118 -3.91 26.28 -12.22
CA HIS A 118 -3.22 25.11 -11.67
C HIS A 118 -2.40 25.39 -10.41
N PHE A 119 -1.67 26.50 -10.32
CA PHE A 119 -0.74 26.71 -9.20
C PHE A 119 -0.85 28.12 -8.64
N ALA A 120 -0.75 28.23 -7.32
CA ALA A 120 -0.54 29.51 -6.64
C ALA A 120 0.53 29.32 -5.55
N VAL A 121 1.54 30.18 -5.56
CA VAL A 121 2.63 30.19 -4.59
C VAL A 121 2.73 31.57 -3.98
N ALA A 122 2.61 31.66 -2.66
CA ALA A 122 2.71 32.87 -1.89
C ALA A 122 4.14 33.03 -1.36
N ILE A 123 4.74 34.19 -1.65
CA ILE A 123 6.12 34.52 -1.30
C ILE A 123 6.12 35.67 -0.29
N GLN A 124 6.98 35.56 0.72
CA GLN A 124 7.28 36.63 1.66
C GLN A 124 8.78 36.94 1.61
N TYR A 125 9.13 38.23 1.59
CA TYR A 125 10.50 38.71 1.63
C TYR A 125 10.66 39.84 2.65
N GLN A 126 11.43 39.56 3.70
CA GLN A 126 11.80 40.55 4.70
C GLN A 126 13.25 40.98 4.48
N ALA A 127 13.44 42.10 3.76
CA ALA A 127 14.77 42.61 3.37
C ALA A 127 15.76 42.79 4.54
N ASN A 128 15.25 43.06 5.74
CA ASN A 128 16.07 43.32 6.93
C ASN A 128 16.42 42.04 7.73
N LYS A 129 15.86 40.88 7.36
CA LYS A 129 15.95 39.65 8.16
C LYS A 129 16.42 38.42 7.38
N HIS A 130 16.15 38.38 6.08
CA HIS A 130 16.41 37.19 5.27
C HIS A 130 17.19 37.55 4.01
N HIS A 131 18.18 36.72 3.68
CA HIS A 131 18.96 36.83 2.44
C HIS A 131 18.18 36.35 1.21
N ALA A 132 17.03 35.71 1.41
CA ALA A 132 16.22 35.07 0.39
C ALA A 132 14.73 35.17 0.74
N PRO A 133 13.84 35.28 -0.26
CA PRO A 133 12.40 35.13 -0.06
C PRO A 133 12.04 33.72 0.42
N ILE A 134 10.96 33.60 1.19
CA ILE A 134 10.43 32.36 1.74
C ILE A 134 9.07 32.04 1.12
N VAL A 135 8.83 30.76 0.85
CA VAL A 135 7.50 30.27 0.44
C VAL A 135 6.61 30.10 1.67
N VAL A 136 5.60 30.96 1.84
CA VAL A 136 4.72 30.93 3.02
C VAL A 136 3.46 30.09 2.80
N ALA A 137 3.02 29.94 1.56
CA ALA A 137 1.95 29.03 1.19
C ALA A 137 2.13 28.59 -0.27
N LYS A 138 1.74 27.36 -0.60
CA LYS A 138 1.61 26.88 -1.98
C LYS A 138 0.39 25.99 -2.13
N GLY A 139 -0.18 25.93 -3.32
CA GLY A 139 -1.32 25.06 -3.61
C GLY A 139 -1.50 24.77 -5.09
N VAL A 140 -2.22 23.68 -5.35
CA VAL A 140 -2.61 23.22 -6.68
C VAL A 140 -4.14 23.19 -6.81
N ASP A 141 -4.65 23.40 -8.03
CA ASP A 141 -6.07 23.35 -8.42
C ASP A 141 -7.00 24.07 -7.41
N HIS A 142 -7.82 23.34 -6.66
CA HIS A 142 -8.75 23.91 -5.69
C HIS A 142 -8.04 24.74 -4.59
N LEU A 143 -6.87 24.29 -4.12
CA LEU A 143 -6.13 25.06 -3.12
C LEU A 143 -5.54 26.33 -3.73
N ALA A 144 -5.10 26.28 -5.00
CA ALA A 144 -4.62 27.45 -5.71
C ALA A 144 -5.74 28.51 -5.88
N LEU A 145 -6.95 28.07 -6.25
CA LEU A 145 -8.12 28.94 -6.33
C LEU A 145 -8.40 29.64 -4.99
N LYS A 146 -8.39 28.88 -3.90
CA LYS A 146 -8.62 29.42 -2.56
C LYS A 146 -7.54 30.40 -2.12
N ILE A 147 -6.28 30.13 -2.44
CA ILE A 147 -5.16 31.06 -2.17
C ILE A 147 -5.39 32.39 -2.89
N ARG A 148 -5.81 32.36 -4.17
CA ARG A 148 -6.13 33.56 -4.94
C ARG A 148 -7.32 34.34 -4.35
N GLU A 149 -8.38 33.65 -3.93
CA GLU A 149 -9.52 34.28 -3.25
C GLU A 149 -9.07 35.00 -1.97
N MET A 150 -8.28 34.33 -1.13
CA MET A 150 -7.73 34.92 0.10
C MET A 150 -6.79 36.09 -0.18
N ALA A 151 -6.03 36.04 -1.27
CA ALA A 151 -5.15 37.12 -1.71
C ALA A 151 -5.97 38.37 -2.06
N THR A 152 -7.03 38.20 -2.84
CA THR A 152 -7.96 39.28 -3.20
C THR A 152 -8.59 39.91 -1.97
N GLN A 153 -9.05 39.09 -1.02
CA GLN A 153 -9.60 39.56 0.26
C GLN A 153 -8.58 40.31 1.11
N SER A 154 -7.33 39.84 1.12
CA SER A 154 -6.24 40.42 1.91
C SER A 154 -5.49 41.55 1.19
N LYS A 155 -5.92 41.90 -0.04
CA LYS A 155 -5.26 42.89 -0.93
C LYS A 155 -3.78 42.56 -1.20
N VAL A 156 -3.45 41.28 -1.23
CA VAL A 156 -2.12 40.81 -1.61
C VAL A 156 -2.05 40.76 -3.14
N PRO A 157 -1.04 41.37 -3.77
CA PRO A 157 -0.93 41.42 -5.22
C PRO A 157 -0.70 40.02 -5.78
N ILE A 158 -1.44 39.72 -6.85
CA ILE A 158 -1.32 38.47 -7.60
C ILE A 158 -0.62 38.80 -8.92
N VAL A 159 0.47 38.09 -9.23
CA VAL A 159 1.22 38.22 -10.47
C VAL A 159 1.18 36.89 -11.21
N GLU A 160 0.75 36.92 -12.45
CA GLU A 160 0.76 35.74 -13.31
C GLU A 160 2.16 35.52 -13.89
N ASN A 161 2.73 34.35 -13.61
CA ASN A 161 3.98 33.90 -14.22
C ASN A 161 3.98 32.36 -14.21
N VAL A 162 3.48 31.77 -15.29
CA VAL A 162 3.32 30.32 -15.43
C VAL A 162 4.62 29.52 -15.21
N PRO A 163 5.75 29.85 -15.86
CA PRO A 163 6.99 29.08 -15.68
C PRO A 163 7.51 29.19 -14.25
N LEU A 164 7.50 30.38 -13.65
CA LEU A 164 7.98 30.59 -12.29
C LEU A 164 7.08 29.90 -11.25
N ALA A 165 5.75 29.97 -11.41
CA ALA A 165 4.81 29.29 -10.52
C ALA A 165 5.01 27.76 -10.52
N ARG A 166 5.23 27.17 -11.70
CA ARG A 166 5.50 25.72 -11.85
C ARG A 166 6.82 25.33 -11.19
N ALA A 167 7.87 26.11 -11.42
CA ALA A 167 9.20 25.86 -10.85
C ALA A 167 9.16 25.97 -9.32
N LEU A 168 8.60 27.05 -8.77
CA LEU A 168 8.47 27.25 -7.32
C LEU A 168 7.63 26.15 -6.65
N TYR A 169 6.53 25.73 -7.30
CA TYR A 169 5.70 24.66 -6.74
C TYR A 169 6.44 23.31 -6.66
N LYS A 170 7.28 23.02 -7.68
CA LYS A 170 8.04 21.78 -7.81
C LYS A 170 9.29 21.76 -6.91
N GLU A 171 9.99 22.88 -6.77
CA GLU A 171 11.32 22.94 -6.16
C GLU A 171 11.31 23.40 -4.69
N CYS A 172 10.22 23.97 -4.19
CA CYS A 172 10.14 24.53 -2.84
C CYS A 172 8.95 23.99 -2.06
N GLU A 173 9.13 23.62 -0.80
CA GLU A 173 8.04 23.36 0.16
C GLU A 173 7.67 24.61 0.98
N ILE A 174 6.57 24.52 1.73
CA ILE A 174 6.14 25.61 2.61
C ILE A 174 7.16 25.78 3.75
N GLY A 175 7.71 26.99 3.87
CA GLY A 175 8.76 27.34 4.83
C GLY A 175 10.17 27.40 4.22
N ASP A 176 10.34 26.90 2.99
CA ASP A 176 11.64 26.89 2.34
C ASP A 176 12.02 28.28 1.82
N PHE A 177 13.32 28.56 1.84
CA PHE A 177 13.88 29.66 1.06
C PHE A 177 13.83 29.31 -0.42
N VAL A 178 13.55 30.30 -1.25
CA VAL A 178 13.62 30.14 -2.71
C VAL A 178 15.05 29.71 -3.10
N PRO A 179 15.24 28.80 -4.05
CA PRO A 179 16.56 28.41 -4.54
C PRO A 179 17.18 29.51 -5.40
N ARG A 180 18.52 29.53 -5.49
CA ARG A 180 19.27 30.60 -6.17
C ARG A 180 18.91 30.73 -7.65
N GLU A 181 18.57 29.61 -8.28
CA GLU A 181 18.17 29.47 -9.67
C GLU A 181 16.88 30.27 -9.96
N LEU A 182 15.99 30.38 -8.99
CA LEU A 182 14.70 31.07 -9.10
C LEU A 182 14.71 32.49 -8.53
N PHE A 183 15.80 32.93 -7.90
CA PHE A 183 15.91 34.25 -7.28
C PHE A 183 15.68 35.39 -8.25
N ALA A 184 16.25 35.31 -9.46
CA ALA A 184 16.10 36.37 -10.45
C ALA A 184 14.62 36.61 -10.79
N GLY A 185 13.87 35.53 -11.05
CA GLY A 185 12.44 35.61 -11.37
C GLY A 185 11.60 36.14 -10.21
N VAL A 186 11.87 35.69 -8.98
CA VAL A 186 11.16 36.20 -7.79
C VAL A 186 11.48 37.66 -7.52
N ALA A 187 12.74 38.08 -7.68
CA ALA A 187 13.17 39.46 -7.50
C ALA A 187 12.52 40.39 -8.52
N GLU A 188 12.39 39.97 -9.78
CA GLU A 188 11.70 40.72 -10.82
C GLU A 188 10.23 40.95 -10.46
N VAL A 189 9.54 39.89 -10.02
CA VAL A 189 8.15 39.97 -9.58
C VAL A 189 7.98 40.91 -8.38
N LEU A 190 8.84 40.79 -7.37
CA LEU A 190 8.81 41.69 -6.20
C LEU A 190 9.07 43.14 -6.60
N ALA A 191 10.06 43.39 -7.48
CA ALA A 191 10.35 44.73 -7.98
C ALA A 191 9.19 45.33 -8.80
N TYR A 192 8.48 44.50 -9.57
CA TYR A 192 7.26 44.90 -10.26
C TYR A 192 6.17 45.31 -9.27
N VAL A 193 5.89 44.49 -8.26
CA VAL A 193 4.89 44.77 -7.23
C VAL A 193 5.22 46.06 -6.46
N TYR A 194 6.45 46.23 -5.99
CA TYR A 194 6.85 47.42 -5.24
C TYR A 194 6.74 48.71 -6.06
N ARG A 195 7.05 48.66 -7.36
CA ARG A 195 6.83 49.80 -8.28
C ARG A 195 5.35 50.12 -8.44
N SER A 196 4.51 49.11 -8.62
CA SER A 196 3.06 49.27 -8.78
C SER A 196 2.40 49.85 -7.52
N VAL A 197 2.79 49.38 -6.33
CA VAL A 197 2.30 49.92 -5.04
C VAL A 197 2.75 51.38 -4.83
N LYS A 198 3.99 51.73 -5.21
CA LYS A 198 4.49 53.11 -5.11
C LYS A 198 3.75 54.06 -6.06
N LYS A 199 3.38 53.60 -7.26
CA LYS A 199 2.59 54.38 -8.22
C LYS A 199 1.17 54.61 -7.72
N ALA A 200 0.55 53.64 -7.06
CA ALA A 200 -0.81 53.76 -6.52
C ALA A 200 -0.93 54.68 -5.29
N ARG A 201 0.19 55.05 -4.65
CA ARG A 201 0.24 55.97 -3.50
C ARG A 201 0.56 57.43 -3.87
N ARG A 202 0.85 57.70 -5.14
CA ARG A 202 1.04 59.05 -5.68
C ARG A 202 -0.23 59.48 -6.40
#